data_AF-A0A2C9L4N8-F1
#
_entry.id   AF-A0A2C9L4N8-F1
#
_cell.length_a   1.000
_cell.length_b   1.000
_cell.length_c   1.000
_cell.angle_alpha   90.00
_cell.angle_beta   90.00
_cell.angle_gamma   90.00
#
_symmetry.space_group_name_H-M   'P 1'
#
loop_
_entity.id
_entity.type
_entity.pdbx_description
1 polymer ?
#
loop_
_entity_poly.entity_id
_entity_poly.type
_entity_poly.pdbx_seq_one_letter_code
_entity_poly.pdbx_strand_id
1 'polypeptide(L)'
;MVLEIINSCLSSGLQSNPHLIYSLLYQRNLFSAFRGHPTFQDIIQNIDTLLAFFSSRLEHLGANPSPGSVLQAIKDGSMVFKKEKLKV
;
A
#
# COMPACT_ATOMS: atom_id res chain seq x y z
N MET A 1 -0.07 15.08 10.01
CA MET A 1 -1.42 15.19 9.43
C MET A 1 -1.62 14.35 8.15
N VAL A 2 -1.12 14.72 6.96
CA VAL A 2 -1.42 13.95 5.72
C VAL A 2 -0.89 12.51 5.76
N LEU A 3 0.33 12.29 6.24
CA LEU A 3 0.91 10.95 6.38
C LEU A 3 0.16 10.09 7.43
N GLU A 4 -0.39 10.71 8.46
CA GLU A 4 -1.21 10.02 9.47
C GLU A 4 -2.57 9.62 8.89
N ILE A 5 -3.19 10.48 8.07
CA ILE A 5 -4.41 10.14 7.33
C ILE A 5 -4.17 8.93 6.44
N ILE A 6 -3.06 8.92 5.70
CA ILE A 6 -2.65 7.76 4.89
C ILE A 6 -2.50 6.54 5.81
N ASN A 7 -1.80 6.65 6.93
CA ASN A 7 -1.62 5.55 7.87
C ASN A 7 -2.96 5.00 8.39
N SER A 8 -3.93 5.86 8.73
CA SER A 8 -5.29 5.43 9.13
C SER A 8 -6.04 4.73 8.00
N CYS A 9 -5.91 5.21 6.76
CA CYS A 9 -6.46 4.54 5.59
C CYS A 9 -5.84 3.15 5.36
N LEU A 10 -4.54 2.98 5.62
CA LEU A 10 -3.85 1.69 5.45
C LEU A 10 -4.11 0.71 6.61
N SER A 11 -4.24 1.20 7.84
CA SER A 11 -4.49 0.36 9.02
C SER A 11 -5.96 0.01 9.20
N SER A 12 -6.85 0.98 9.06
CA SER A 12 -8.29 0.79 9.34
C SER A 12 -9.12 0.72 8.06
N GLY A 13 -8.77 1.49 7.03
CA GLY A 13 -9.57 1.66 5.81
C GLY A 13 -9.18 0.79 4.62
N LEU A 14 -8.24 -0.13 4.74
CA LEU A 14 -7.58 -0.78 3.59
C LEU A 14 -8.55 -1.41 2.58
N GLN A 15 -9.55 -2.13 3.10
CA GLN A 15 -10.57 -2.82 2.29
C GLN A 15 -11.52 -1.84 1.60
N SER A 16 -11.75 -0.67 2.20
CA SER A 16 -12.63 0.38 1.66
C SER A 16 -11.92 1.29 0.66
N ASN A 17 -10.58 1.23 0.55
CA ASN A 17 -9.78 2.16 -0.24
C ASN A 17 -8.86 1.49 -1.28
N PRO A 18 -9.37 0.61 -2.17
CA PRO A 18 -8.52 -0.08 -3.15
C PRO A 18 -7.87 0.88 -4.16
N HIS A 19 -8.50 2.01 -4.46
CA HIS A 19 -7.94 3.04 -5.35
C HIS A 19 -6.78 3.82 -4.73
N LEU A 20 -6.74 3.94 -3.40
CA LEU A 20 -5.58 4.50 -2.71
C LEU A 20 -4.38 3.58 -2.88
N ILE A 21 -4.55 2.27 -2.64
CA ILE A 21 -3.50 1.26 -2.84
C ILE A 21 -3.00 1.28 -4.28
N TYR A 22 -3.93 1.32 -5.25
CA TYR A 22 -3.59 1.44 -6.67
C TYR A 22 -2.72 2.67 -6.96
N SER A 23 -3.13 3.83 -6.44
CA SER A 23 -2.39 5.08 -6.61
C SER A 23 -1.01 5.03 -5.96
N LEU A 24 -0.91 4.46 -4.75
CA LEU A 24 0.36 4.28 -4.03
C LEU A 24 1.31 3.34 -4.76
N LEU A 25 0.80 2.26 -5.37
CA LEU A 25 1.59 1.35 -6.20
C LEU A 25 2.14 2.06 -7.45
N TYR A 26 1.28 2.84 -8.12
CA TYR A 26 1.68 3.62 -9.28
C TYR A 26 2.72 4.69 -8.93
N GLN A 27 2.58 5.35 -7.77
CA GLN A 27 3.48 6.40 -7.30
C GLN A 27 4.38 5.94 -6.14
N ARG A 28 4.93 4.72 -6.19
CA ARG A 28 5.72 4.14 -5.09
C ARG A 28 6.90 4.99 -4.59
N ASN A 29 7.43 5.85 -5.46
CA ASN A 29 8.57 6.72 -5.16
C ASN A 29 8.17 8.03 -4.48
N LEU A 30 6.87 8.34 -4.37
CA LEU A 30 6.35 9.61 -3.84
C LEU A 30 6.89 9.91 -2.44
N PHE A 31 7.09 8.88 -1.63
CA PHE A 31 7.53 9.03 -0.24
C PHE A 31 9.03 8.81 -0.02
N SER A 32 9.81 8.61 -1.08
CA SER A 32 11.25 8.35 -0.98
C SER A 32 12.01 9.44 -0.23
N ALA A 33 11.62 10.71 -0.41
CA ALA A 33 12.22 11.87 0.25
C ALA A 33 12.04 11.86 1.78
N PHE A 34 11.05 11.13 2.31
CA PHE A 34 10.74 11.11 3.75
C PHE A 34 11.44 9.96 4.51
N ARG A 35 12.13 9.04 3.82
CA ARG A 35 12.81 7.88 4.46
C ARG A 35 13.84 8.27 5.53
N GLY A 36 14.49 9.42 5.37
CA GLY A 36 15.48 9.92 6.33
C GLY A 36 14.88 10.68 7.52
N HIS A 37 13.57 10.94 7.54
CA HIS A 37 12.95 11.78 8.56
C HIS A 37 12.49 10.94 9.77
N PRO A 38 13.05 11.12 10.98
CA PRO A 38 12.77 10.26 12.14
C PRO A 38 11.28 10.16 12.46
N THR A 39 10.55 11.27 12.39
CA THR A 39 9.11 11.35 12.68
C THR A 39 8.24 10.50 11.74
N PHE A 40 8.73 10.17 10.54
CA PHE A 40 7.94 9.47 9.53
C PHE A 40 8.36 8.02 9.35
N GLN A 41 9.39 7.54 10.05
CA GLN A 41 9.95 6.21 9.82
C GLN A 41 8.90 5.10 9.87
N ASP A 42 8.02 5.11 10.87
CA ASP A 42 7.01 4.06 11.03
C ASP A 42 5.95 4.10 9.92
N ILE A 43 5.50 5.30 9.52
CA ILE A 43 4.54 5.47 8.43
C ILE A 43 5.16 5.04 7.10
N ILE A 44 6.41 5.42 6.85
CA ILE A 44 7.14 5.03 5.63
C ILE A 44 7.33 3.52 5.58
N GLN A 45 7.68 2.90 6.71
CA GLN A 45 7.78 1.46 6.81
C GLN A 45 6.44 0.76 6.56
N ASN A 46 5.33 1.30 7.06
CA ASN A 46 3.99 0.77 6.79
C ASN A 46 3.64 0.83 5.30
N ILE A 47 3.94 1.97 4.65
CA ILE A 47 3.75 2.13 3.20
C ILE A 47 4.63 1.13 2.44
N ASP A 48 5.92 1.03 2.74
CA ASP A 48 6.85 0.11 2.07
C ASP A 48 6.41 -1.36 2.26
N THR A 49 5.96 -1.74 3.47
CA THR A 49 5.44 -3.09 3.78
C THR A 49 4.21 -3.43 2.95
N LEU A 50 3.28 -2.47 2.83
CA LEU A 50 2.07 -2.63 2.04
C LEU A 50 2.39 -2.74 0.55
N LEU A 51 3.26 -1.85 0.03
CA LEU A 51 3.68 -1.86 -1.37
C LEU A 51 4.39 -3.15 -1.75
N ALA A 52 5.26 -3.68 -0.88
CA ALA A 52 5.93 -4.95 -1.10
C ALA A 52 4.94 -6.12 -1.20
N PHE A 53 3.96 -6.18 -0.28
CA PHE A 53 2.92 -7.21 -0.30
C PHE A 53 2.09 -7.19 -1.59
N PHE A 54 1.61 -6.02 -2.01
CA PHE A 54 0.79 -5.92 -3.21
C PHE A 54 1.62 -6.09 -4.50
N SER A 55 2.87 -5.63 -4.54
CA SER A 55 3.74 -5.82 -5.71
C SER A 55 3.95 -7.30 -6.00
N SER A 56 4.28 -8.10 -4.97
CA SER A 56 4.44 -9.55 -5.14
C SER A 56 3.17 -10.25 -5.63
N ARG A 57 1.98 -9.78 -5.20
CA ARG A 57 0.72 -10.32 -5.73
C ARG A 57 0.48 -9.95 -7.18
N LEU A 58 0.83 -8.73 -7.59
CA LEU A 58 0.63 -8.26 -8.96
C LEU A 58 1.59 -8.92 -9.95
N GLU A 59 2.77 -9.37 -9.51
CA GLU A 59 3.71 -10.15 -10.33
C GLU A 59 3.05 -11.42 -10.90
N HIS A 60 2.11 -12.04 -10.16
CA HIS A 60 1.38 -13.22 -10.63
C HIS A 60 0.39 -12.94 -11.77
N LEU A 61 0.09 -11.67 -12.07
CA LEU A 61 -0.83 -11.29 -13.16
C LEU A 61 -0.13 -11.23 -14.54
N GLY A 62 1.20 -11.40 -14.60
CA GLY A 62 1.98 -11.33 -15.83
C GLY A 62 2.36 -9.91 -16.25
N ALA A 63 2.88 -9.77 -17.47
CA ALA A 63 3.57 -8.54 -17.90
C ALA A 63 2.67 -7.32 -18.17
N ASN A 64 1.40 -7.52 -18.51
CA ASN A 64 0.47 -6.44 -18.87
C ASN A 64 -0.95 -6.73 -18.35
N PRO A 65 -1.16 -6.69 -17.03
CA PRO A 65 -2.49 -6.86 -16.47
C PRO A 65 -3.41 -5.69 -16.84
N SER A 66 -4.70 -5.97 -17.03
CA SER A 66 -5.67 -4.91 -17.24
C SER A 66 -5.89 -4.12 -15.94
N PRO A 67 -6.29 -2.83 -16.00
CA PRO A 67 -6.60 -2.07 -14.80
C PRO A 67 -7.63 -2.75 -13.90
N GLY A 68 -8.61 -3.47 -14.49
CA GLY A 68 -9.60 -4.25 -13.77
C GLY A 68 -9.01 -5.44 -13.03
N SER A 69 -8.09 -6.20 -13.65
CA SER A 69 -7.44 -7.34 -12.98
C SER A 69 -6.51 -6.88 -11.85
N VAL A 70 -5.80 -5.75 -12.02
CA VAL A 70 -5.01 -5.13 -10.96
C VAL A 70 -5.91 -4.73 -9.79
N LEU A 71 -7.02 -4.04 -10.05
CA LEU A 71 -7.94 -3.61 -9.00
C LEU A 71 -8.58 -4.79 -8.27
N GLN A 72 -8.89 -5.87 -8.98
CA GLN A 72 -9.41 -7.09 -8.37
C GLN A 72 -8.35 -7.76 -7.47
N ALA A 73 -7.11 -7.89 -7.94
CA ALA A 73 -6.01 -8.45 -7.14
C ALA A 73 -5.72 -7.61 -5.88
N ILE A 74 -5.89 -6.29 -5.95
CA ILE A 74 -5.82 -5.39 -4.80
C ILE A 74 -6.97 -5.68 -3.82
N LYS A 75 -8.22 -5.77 -4.30
CA LYS A 75 -9.37 -6.09 -3.44
C LYS A 75 -9.18 -7.42 -2.71
N ASP A 76 -8.76 -8.45 -3.44
CA ASP A 76 -8.51 -9.79 -2.87
C ASP A 76 -7.34 -9.74 -1.87
N GLY A 77 -6.29 -8.99 -2.19
CA GLY A 77 -5.14 -8.79 -1.31
C GLY A 77 -5.50 -8.06 -0.01
N SER A 78 -6.37 -7.07 -0.07
CA SER A 78 -6.85 -6.32 1.11
C SER A 78 -7.63 -7.18 2.10
N MET A 79 -8.25 -8.27 1.65
CA MET A 79 -8.97 -9.21 2.51
C MET A 79 -8.02 -10.12 3.31
N VAL A 80 -6.84 -10.42 2.77
CA VAL A 80 -5.87 -11.35 3.38
C VAL A 80 -4.64 -10.66 3.96
N PHE A 81 -4.51 -9.34 3.79
CA PHE A 81 -3.42 -8.56 4.34
C PHE A 81 -3.48 -8.57 5.88
N LYS A 82 -2.39 -9.04 6.49
CA LYS A 82 -2.22 -9.09 7.95
C LYS A 82 -1.83 -7.72 8.48
N LYS A 83 -2.80 -6.97 8.99
CA LYS A 83 -2.63 -5.60 9.51
C LYS A 83 -1.70 -5.56 10.73
N GLU A 84 -1.52 -6.67 11.43
CA GLU A 84 -0.59 -6.83 12.55
C GLU A 84 0.88 -6.63 12.16
N LYS A 85 1.17 -6.60 10.84
CA LYS A 85 2.49 -6.26 10.31
C LYS A 85 2.76 -4.76 10.27
N LEU A 86 1.75 -3.93 10.45
CA LEU A 86 1.89 -2.47 10.47
C LEU A 86 2.28 -2.00 11.87
N LYS A 87 3.15 -1.00 11.92
CA LYS A 87 3.54 -0.30 13.14
C LYS A 87 2.45 0.70 13.56
N VAL A 88 2.21 0.79 14.87
CA VAL A 88 1.28 1.74 15.50
C VAL A 88 2.07 2.81 16.22
#